data_AF-A0A4Y7T2Q3-F1
#
_entry.id   AF-A0A4Y7T2Q3-F1
#
_cell.length_a   1.000
_cell.length_b   1.000
_cell.length_c   1.000
_cell.angle_alpha   90.00
_cell.angle_beta   90.00
_cell.angle_gamma   90.00
#
_symmetry.space_group_name_H-M   'P 1'
#
loop_
_entity.id
_entity.type
_entity.pdbx_description
1 polymer ?
#
loop_
_entity_poly.entity_id
_entity_poly.type
_entity_poly.pdbx_seq_one_letter_code
_entity_poly.pdbx_strand_id
1 'polypeptide(L)'
;MGRLSRAPTPPRILHLESLTPHLLNSNQAPTEVEARSIRQAIAQAESQLSECDSEGQDTPSPGLTSQRAAYLEFIEAHKRILSPYRRLPPELLREIFHFLLPQDPQTILPTQYWTATSQVCKQWREVALTIPELW
;
A
#
# COMPACT_ATOMS: atom_id res chain seq x y z
N MET A 1 38.58 12.69 -37.56
CA MET A 1 38.38 11.91 -36.31
C MET A 1 36.96 12.19 -35.81
N GLY A 2 35.99 11.38 -36.23
CA GLY A 2 34.58 11.56 -35.89
C GLY A 2 34.29 11.06 -34.49
N ARG A 3 33.81 11.94 -33.61
CA ARG A 3 33.24 11.55 -32.31
C ARG A 3 31.96 10.78 -32.58
N LEU A 4 31.94 9.50 -32.22
CA LEU A 4 30.72 8.71 -32.15
C LEU A 4 29.83 9.34 -31.07
N SER A 5 28.82 10.09 -31.52
CA SER A 5 27.76 10.58 -30.65
C SER A 5 26.98 9.36 -30.15
N ARG A 6 27.15 9.02 -28.88
CA ARG A 6 26.39 7.96 -28.21
C ARG A 6 24.92 8.36 -28.29
N ALA A 7 24.13 7.61 -29.05
CA ALA A 7 22.70 7.82 -29.14
C ALA A 7 22.08 7.80 -27.74
N PRO A 8 21.08 8.67 -27.46
CA PRO A 8 20.35 8.58 -26.20
C PRO A 8 19.67 7.21 -26.16
N THR A 9 20.00 6.43 -25.13
CA THR A 9 19.31 5.17 -24.83
C THR A 9 17.82 5.48 -24.76
N PRO A 10 16.95 4.77 -25.51
CA PRO A 10 15.52 5.01 -25.46
C PRO A 10 15.03 4.81 -24.01
N PRO A 11 14.04 5.59 -23.54
CA PRO A 11 13.48 5.38 -22.21
C PRO A 11 12.96 3.95 -22.13
N ARG A 12 13.49 3.17 -21.18
CA ARG A 12 12.97 1.84 -20.84
C ARG A 12 11.47 1.99 -20.57
N ILE A 13 10.65 1.44 -21.46
CA ILE A 13 9.19 1.46 -21.36
C ILE A 13 8.80 0.83 -20.02
N LEU A 14 8.09 1.59 -19.17
CA LEU A 14 7.63 1.16 -17.85
C LEU A 14 6.53 0.10 -18.00
N HIS A 15 6.88 -1.19 -17.96
CA HIS A 15 5.86 -2.24 -17.87
C HIS A 15 5.51 -2.52 -16.40
N LEU A 16 5.02 -1.50 -15.69
CA LEU A 16 4.53 -1.58 -14.31
C LEU A 16 3.05 -1.96 -14.30
N GLU A 17 2.74 -3.16 -14.78
CA GLU A 17 1.37 -3.66 -14.77
C GLU A 17 1.12 -4.53 -13.53
N SER A 18 0.07 -4.21 -12.79
CA SER A 18 -0.38 -5.05 -11.67
C SER A 18 -1.13 -6.26 -12.22
N LEU A 19 -0.69 -7.46 -11.84
CA LEU A 19 -1.41 -8.71 -12.11
C LEU A 19 -2.67 -8.87 -11.25
N THR A 20 -2.84 -8.01 -10.24
CA THR A 20 -3.96 -8.04 -9.29
C THR A 20 -4.62 -6.67 -9.17
N PRO A 21 -5.14 -6.09 -10.28
CA PRO A 21 -5.68 -4.73 -10.27
C PRO A 21 -6.90 -4.58 -9.35
N HIS A 22 -7.67 -5.67 -9.18
CA HIS A 22 -8.83 -5.71 -8.29
C HIS A 22 -8.49 -5.58 -6.80
N LEU A 23 -7.24 -5.86 -6.39
CA LEU A 23 -6.80 -5.74 -5.00
C LEU A 23 -6.28 -4.34 -4.65
N LEU A 24 -5.96 -3.50 -5.65
CA LEU A 24 -5.47 -2.14 -5.42
C LEU A 24 -6.56 -1.24 -4.82
N ASN A 25 -7.81 -1.46 -5.23
CA ASN A 25 -8.97 -0.64 -4.85
C ASN A 25 -9.95 -1.39 -3.93
N SER A 26 -9.51 -2.46 -3.27
CA SER A 26 -10.34 -3.23 -2.34
C SER A 26 -9.58 -3.60 -1.06
N ASN A 27 -10.33 -3.94 -0.01
CA ASN A 27 -9.78 -4.47 1.24
C ASN A 27 -9.71 -6.01 1.24
N GLN A 28 -9.92 -6.66 0.10
CA GLN A 28 -9.86 -8.12 0.03
C GLN A 28 -8.42 -8.59 0.30
N ALA A 29 -8.31 -9.64 1.11
CA ALA A 29 -7.04 -10.33 1.30
C ALA A 29 -6.62 -11.01 -0.02
N PRO A 30 -5.34 -10.90 -0.42
CA PRO A 30 -4.83 -11.71 -1.50
C PRO A 30 -4.84 -13.18 -1.09
N THR A 31 -5.20 -14.05 -2.04
CA THR A 31 -4.93 -15.49 -1.95
C THR A 31 -3.43 -15.73 -1.81
N GLU A 32 -3.01 -16.92 -1.37
CA GLU A 32 -1.58 -17.22 -1.25
C GLU A 32 -0.84 -17.21 -2.59
N VAL A 33 -1.53 -17.54 -3.68
CA VAL A 33 -0.98 -17.46 -5.04
C VAL A 33 -0.77 -16.00 -5.44
N GLU A 34 -1.78 -15.15 -5.27
CA GLU A 34 -1.67 -13.71 -5.54
C GLU A 34 -0.62 -13.05 -4.65
N ALA A 35 -0.59 -13.38 -3.36
CA ALA A 35 0.40 -12.85 -2.43
C ALA A 35 1.83 -13.21 -2.86
N ARG A 36 2.05 -14.42 -3.38
CA ARG A 36 3.34 -14.82 -3.96
C ARG A 36 3.68 -13.99 -5.19
N SER A 37 2.75 -13.83 -6.12
CA SER A 37 2.94 -13.02 -7.33
C SER A 37 3.22 -11.56 -7.01
N ILE A 38 2.52 -10.98 -6.04
CA ILE A 38 2.71 -9.60 -5.57
C ILE A 38 4.11 -9.44 -4.95
N ARG A 39 4.56 -10.38 -4.10
CA ARG A 39 5.92 -10.34 -3.53
C ARG A 39 6.99 -10.40 -4.62
N GLN A 40 6.80 -11.23 -5.64
CA GLN A 40 7.72 -11.31 -6.77
C GLN A 40 7.75 -9.99 -7.57
N ALA A 41 6.59 -9.40 -7.84
CA ALA A 41 6.49 -8.11 -8.52
C ALA A 41 7.17 -6.97 -7.73
N ILE A 42 7.00 -6.94 -6.41
CA ILE A 42 7.69 -6.00 -5.52
C ILE A 42 9.20 -6.20 -5.61
N ALA A 43 9.70 -7.42 -5.49
CA ALA A 43 11.13 -7.71 -5.54
C ALA A 43 11.75 -7.30 -6.89
N GLN A 44 11.04 -7.54 -7.99
CA GLN A 44 11.47 -7.10 -9.32
C GLN A 44 11.51 -5.58 -9.43
N ALA A 45 10.48 -4.88 -8.95
CA ALA A 45 10.44 -3.43 -8.95
C ALA A 45 11.53 -2.81 -8.05
N GLU A 46 11.83 -3.40 -6.89
CA GLU A 46 12.92 -2.98 -6.00
C GLU A 46 14.29 -3.16 -6.66
N SER A 47 14.51 -4.26 -7.39
CA SER A 47 15.74 -4.45 -8.17
C SER A 47 15.90 -3.38 -9.25
N GLN A 48 14.84 -3.09 -10.01
CA GLN A 48 14.87 -2.08 -11.07
C GLN A 48 15.06 -0.66 -10.51
N LEU A 49 14.45 -0.37 -9.36
CA LEU A 49 14.67 0.89 -8.64
C LEU A 49 16.14 1.04 -8.23
N SER A 50 16.76 -0.01 -7.70
CA SER A 50 18.18 0.00 -7.34
C SER A 50 19.09 0.22 -8.56
N GLU A 51 18.75 -0.37 -9.71
CA GLU A 51 19.46 -0.12 -10.98
C GLU A 51 19.32 1.36 -11.38
N CYS A 52 18.11 1.92 -11.37
CA CYS A 52 17.89 3.35 -11.67
C CYS A 52 18.62 4.30 -10.72
N ASP A 53 18.66 3.98 -9.42
CA ASP A 53 19.37 4.79 -8.43
C ASP A 53 20.90 4.77 -8.66
N SER A 54 21.44 3.65 -9.16
CA SER A 54 22.86 3.55 -9.54
C SER A 54 23.21 4.32 -10.82
N GLU A 55 22.33 4.33 -11.83
CA GLU A 55 22.53 5.11 -13.07
C GLU A 55 22.34 6.62 -12.84
N GLY A 56 21.49 7.00 -11.89
CA GLY A 56 21.18 8.39 -11.55
C GLY A 56 22.27 9.15 -10.79
N GLN A 57 23.22 8.44 -10.17
CA GLN A 57 24.37 9.09 -9.49
C GLN A 57 25.32 9.78 -10.48
N ASP A 58 25.47 9.24 -11.68
CA ASP A 58 26.40 9.78 -12.68
C ASP A 58 25.76 10.88 -13.55
N THR A 59 24.43 10.83 -13.75
CA THR A 59 23.70 11.81 -14.59
C THR A 59 22.28 12.08 -14.08
N PRO A 60 22.05 13.16 -13.30
CA PRO A 60 20.70 13.54 -12.91
C PRO A 60 19.89 13.99 -14.13
N SER A 61 18.81 13.29 -14.44
CA SER A 61 17.88 13.66 -15.52
C SER A 61 16.43 13.61 -15.05
N PRO A 62 15.54 14.49 -15.57
CA PRO A 62 14.12 14.50 -15.19
C PRO A 62 13.42 13.16 -15.44
N GLY A 63 13.80 12.45 -16.51
CA GLY A 63 13.23 11.14 -16.86
C GLY A 63 13.52 10.06 -15.81
N LEU A 64 14.74 10.04 -15.26
CA LEU A 64 15.11 9.11 -14.19
C LEU A 64 14.32 9.39 -12.91
N THR A 65 14.10 10.66 -12.57
CA THR A 65 13.27 11.04 -11.41
C THR A 65 11.83 10.54 -11.56
N SER A 66 11.22 10.70 -12.73
CA SER A 66 9.87 10.21 -13.00
C SER A 66 9.78 8.68 -12.95
N GLN A 67 10.78 7.98 -13.51
CA GLN A 67 10.84 6.52 -13.46
C GLN A 67 10.98 6.00 -12.03
N ARG A 68 11.84 6.63 -11.22
CA ARG A 68 12.02 6.33 -9.80
C ARG A 68 10.71 6.48 -9.03
N ALA A 69 9.99 7.58 -9.26
CA ALA A 69 8.69 7.82 -8.64
C ALA A 69 7.67 6.74 -8.99
N ALA A 70 7.62 6.31 -10.26
CA ALA A 70 6.72 5.24 -10.70
C ALA A 70 7.01 3.90 -10.02
N TYR A 71 8.30 3.51 -9.86
CA TYR A 71 8.66 2.30 -9.13
C TYR A 71 8.28 2.37 -7.65
N LEU A 72 8.54 3.51 -6.99
CA LEU A 72 8.18 3.71 -5.59
C LEU A 72 6.66 3.61 -5.37
N GLU A 73 5.87 4.28 -6.22
CA GLU A 73 4.41 4.20 -6.17
C GLU A 73 3.91 2.77 -6.37
N PHE A 74 4.46 2.06 -7.37
CA PHE A 74 4.10 0.66 -7.62
C PHE A 74 4.44 -0.23 -6.41
N ILE A 75 5.65 -0.12 -5.85
CA ILE A 75 6.07 -0.91 -4.69
C ILE A 75 5.16 -0.64 -3.50
N GLU A 76 4.88 0.63 -3.20
CA GLU A 76 4.06 1.01 -2.05
C GLU A 76 2.62 0.50 -2.20
N ALA A 77 2.02 0.70 -3.37
CA ALA A 77 0.68 0.22 -3.67
C ALA A 77 0.55 -1.31 -3.49
N HIS A 78 1.55 -2.06 -3.93
CA HIS A 78 1.56 -3.52 -3.81
C HIS A 78 1.87 -4.00 -2.38
N LYS A 79 2.74 -3.31 -1.63
CA LYS A 79 2.99 -3.60 -0.21
C LYS A 79 1.72 -3.42 0.63
N ARG A 80 0.89 -2.42 0.33
CA ARG A 80 -0.40 -2.21 1.00
C ARG A 80 -1.36 -3.40 0.82
N ILE A 81 -1.29 -4.12 -0.31
CA ILE A 81 -2.09 -5.34 -0.52
C ILE A 81 -1.68 -6.47 0.43
N LEU A 82 -0.40 -6.57 0.75
CA LEU A 82 0.13 -7.60 1.64
C LEU A 82 -0.02 -7.24 3.13
N SER A 83 -0.66 -6.11 3.45
CA SER A 83 -0.89 -5.70 4.83
C SER A 83 -1.65 -6.78 5.61
N PRO A 84 -1.17 -7.18 6.81
CA PRO A 84 -1.83 -8.20 7.62
C PRO A 84 -3.25 -7.80 8.01
N TYR A 85 -3.54 -6.49 8.03
CA TYR A 85 -4.88 -5.95 8.28
C TYR A 85 -5.95 -6.57 7.36
N ARG A 86 -5.64 -6.83 6.08
CA ARG A 86 -6.62 -7.40 5.14
C ARG A 86 -7.05 -8.82 5.48
N ARG A 87 -6.28 -9.51 6.32
CA ARG A 87 -6.56 -10.87 6.83
C ARG A 87 -7.09 -10.86 8.26
N LEU A 88 -7.26 -9.69 8.86
CA LEU A 88 -7.74 -9.55 10.23
C LEU A 88 -9.21 -10.04 10.31
N PRO A 89 -9.50 -11.07 11.12
CA PRO A 89 -10.87 -11.49 11.36
C PRO A 89 -11.69 -10.36 12.00
N PRO A 90 -12.99 -10.23 11.66
CA PRO A 90 -13.84 -9.21 12.25
C PRO A 90 -13.92 -9.30 13.78
N GLU A 91 -13.79 -10.50 14.35
CA GLU A 91 -13.78 -10.72 15.80
C GLU A 91 -12.56 -10.06 16.45
N LEU A 92 -11.37 -10.19 15.85
CA LEU A 92 -10.17 -9.52 16.38
C LEU A 92 -10.25 -8.00 16.21
N LEU A 93 -10.83 -7.53 15.11
CA LEU A 93 -11.08 -6.10 14.93
C LEU A 93 -12.06 -5.55 15.99
N ARG A 94 -13.08 -6.35 16.34
CA ARG A 94 -14.02 -6.02 17.42
C ARG A 94 -13.30 -5.94 18.78
N GLU A 95 -12.44 -6.90 19.10
CA GLU A 95 -11.63 -6.86 20.33
C GLU A 95 -10.74 -5.61 20.38
N ILE A 96 -10.10 -5.26 19.26
CA ILE A 96 -9.33 -4.00 19.15
C ILE A 96 -10.21 -2.78 19.47
N PHE A 97 -11.44 -2.74 18.96
CA PHE A 97 -12.37 -1.65 19.25
C PHE A 97 -12.82 -1.62 20.72
N HIS A 98 -12.98 -2.77 21.38
CA HIS A 98 -13.28 -2.81 22.81
C HIS A 98 -12.16 -2.21 23.67
N PHE A 99 -10.88 -2.31 23.25
CA PHE A 99 -9.78 -1.61 23.93
C PHE A 99 -9.83 -0.09 23.80
N LEU A 100 -10.63 0.43 22.88
CA LEU A 100 -10.84 1.86 22.77
C LEU A 100 -11.86 2.36 23.80
N LEU A 101 -12.78 1.50 24.25
CA LEU A 101 -13.81 1.87 25.21
C LEU A 101 -13.21 2.37 26.52
N PRO A 102 -13.89 3.32 27.20
CA PRO A 102 -13.40 3.81 28.47
C PRO A 102 -13.49 2.69 29.51
N GLN A 103 -12.41 2.49 30.27
CA GLN A 103 -12.39 1.54 31.39
C GLN A 103 -13.26 2.00 32.57
N ASP A 104 -13.39 3.32 32.73
CA ASP A 104 -14.27 3.93 33.71
C ASP A 104 -15.60 4.33 33.03
N PRO A 105 -16.74 3.77 33.46
CA PRO A 105 -18.07 4.11 32.95
C PRO A 105 -18.42 5.61 33.03
N GLN A 106 -17.73 6.39 33.87
CA GLN A 106 -17.94 7.84 33.99
C GLN A 106 -17.15 8.65 32.95
N THR A 107 -16.21 8.02 32.24
CA THR A 107 -15.41 8.70 31.22
C THR A 107 -16.22 8.88 29.95
N ILE A 108 -16.62 10.12 29.68
CA ILE A 108 -17.26 10.50 28.42
C ILE A 108 -16.17 10.70 27.37
N LEU A 109 -16.06 9.77 26.43
CA LEU A 109 -15.15 9.93 25.31
C LEU A 109 -15.76 10.86 24.25
N PRO A 110 -14.97 11.77 23.64
CA PRO A 110 -15.49 12.63 22.60
C PRO A 110 -16.03 11.81 21.42
N THR A 111 -17.25 12.10 20.96
CA THR A 111 -17.96 11.39 19.87
C THR A 111 -17.11 11.24 18.59
N GLN A 112 -16.13 12.13 18.40
CA GLN A 112 -15.18 12.11 17.29
C GLN A 112 -14.29 10.86 17.25
N TYR A 113 -14.03 10.17 18.37
CA TYR A 113 -13.20 8.96 18.39
C TYR A 113 -13.89 7.74 17.74
N TRP A 114 -15.19 7.57 17.99
CA TRP A 114 -15.98 6.42 17.48
C TRP A 114 -16.44 6.61 16.06
N THR A 115 -16.79 7.85 15.73
CA THR A 115 -17.06 8.23 14.35
C THR A 115 -15.82 8.04 13.47
N ALA A 116 -14.61 8.32 13.97
CA ALA A 116 -13.37 8.10 13.23
C ALA A 116 -13.14 6.62 12.87
N THR A 117 -13.34 5.68 13.79
CA THR A 117 -13.15 4.24 13.48
C THR A 117 -14.16 3.76 12.44
N SER A 118 -15.42 4.18 12.54
CA SER A 118 -16.46 3.82 11.56
C SER A 118 -16.26 4.43 10.16
N GLN A 119 -15.36 5.41 10.02
CA GLN A 119 -15.07 6.11 8.75
C GLN A 119 -13.82 5.60 8.04
N VAL A 120 -13.08 4.65 8.62
CA VAL A 120 -11.85 4.12 8.00
C VAL A 120 -12.16 3.33 6.73
N CYS A 121 -13.07 2.36 6.80
CA CYS A 121 -13.53 1.60 5.63
C CYS A 121 -14.85 0.87 5.91
N LYS A 122 -15.44 0.27 4.86
CA LYS A 122 -16.68 -0.53 4.98
C LYS A 122 -16.60 -1.60 6.07
N GLN A 123 -15.51 -2.36 6.13
CA GLN A 123 -15.35 -3.44 7.12
C GLN A 123 -15.30 -2.91 8.56
N TRP A 124 -14.58 -1.80 8.81
CA TRP A 124 -14.55 -1.17 10.14
C TRP A 124 -15.92 -0.66 10.55
N ARG A 125 -16.64 -0.05 9.60
CA ARG A 125 -18.00 0.41 9.84
C ARG A 125 -18.93 -0.74 10.23
N GLU A 126 -18.90 -1.83 9.47
CA GLU A 126 -19.72 -3.01 9.74
C GLU A 126 -19.43 -3.58 11.14
N VAL A 127 -18.15 -3.70 11.52
CA VAL A 127 -17.78 -4.20 12.86
C VAL A 127 -18.17 -3.21 13.96
N ALA A 128 -17.92 -1.90 13.80
CA ALA A 128 -18.26 -0.88 14.79
C ALA A 128 -19.77 -0.84 15.08
N LEU A 129 -20.62 -1.04 14.06
CA LEU A 129 -22.08 -1.10 14.24
C LEU A 129 -22.54 -2.32 15.07
N THR A 130 -21.70 -3.35 15.25
CA THR A 130 -21.99 -4.49 16.11
C THR A 130 -21.63 -4.28 17.59
N ILE A 131 -21.04 -3.13 17.93
CA ILE A 131 -20.58 -2.79 19.29
C ILE A 131 -21.43 -1.60 19.77
N PRO A 132 -22.56 -1.85 20.47
CA PRO A 132 -23.43 -0.79 20.97
C PRO A 132 -22.73 0.21 21.88
N GLU A 133 -21.70 -0.22 22.61
CA GLU A 133 -20.95 0.59 23.56
C GLU A 133 -20.11 1.70 22.89
N LEU A 134 -19.94 1.67 21.56
CA LEU A 134 -19.28 2.73 20.80
C LEU A 134 -20.20 3.93 20.48
N TRP A 135 -21.49 3.89 20.82
CA TRP A 135 -22.49 4.90 20.46
C TRP A 135 -23.18 5.47 21.69
#